data_AF-A0AAV6XNX7-F1
#
_entry.id   AF-A0AAV6XNX7-F1
#
_cell.length_a   1.000
_cell.length_b   1.000
_cell.length_c   1.000
_cell.angle_alpha   90.00
_cell.angle_beta   90.00
_cell.angle_gamma   90.00
#
_symmetry.space_group_name_H-M   'P 1'
#
loop_
_entity.id
_entity.type
_entity.pdbx_description
1 polymer ?
#
loop_
_entity_poly.entity_id
_entity_poly.type
_entity_poly.pdbx_seq_one_letter_code
_entity_poly.pdbx_strand_id
1 'polypeptide(L)'
;MIESTILQTYHQTRETQMATPIVRFGLRSALRGGASAPRASPALKRSFASSAHHDEAAEAAKWEKITYAGIATCTVLAIYCFSKGHPHCEEPPPYPYLHIRNKEFPWGPDGLFEAKKHH
;
A
#
# COMPACT_ATOMS: atom_id res chain seq x y z
N MET A 1 -33.30 -8.88 26.35
CA MET A 1 -32.80 -7.48 26.29
C MET A 1 -31.36 -7.42 25.78
N ILE A 2 -30.49 -8.39 26.06
CA ILE A 2 -29.08 -8.39 25.62
C ILE A 2 -28.94 -8.78 24.12
N GLU A 3 -29.72 -9.75 23.65
CA GLU A 3 -29.63 -10.24 22.25
C GLU A 3 -30.12 -9.22 21.22
N SER A 4 -31.11 -8.39 21.56
CA SER A 4 -31.60 -7.30 20.70
C SER A 4 -30.53 -6.21 20.49
N THR A 5 -29.66 -5.99 21.46
CA THR A 5 -28.58 -4.99 21.39
C THR A 5 -27.43 -5.47 20.51
N ILE A 6 -27.12 -6.77 20.55
CA ILE A 6 -26.05 -7.36 19.72
C ILE A 6 -26.45 -7.33 18.25
N LEU A 7 -27.70 -7.67 17.92
CA LEU A 7 -28.18 -7.65 16.53
C LEU A 7 -28.32 -6.22 15.98
N GLN A 8 -28.74 -5.26 16.81
CA GLN A 8 -28.72 -3.83 16.44
C GLN A 8 -27.31 -3.33 16.17
N THR A 9 -26.34 -3.69 17.02
CA THR A 9 -24.94 -3.29 16.83
C THR A 9 -24.35 -3.92 15.57
N TYR A 10 -24.67 -5.18 15.28
CA TYR A 10 -24.21 -5.88 14.08
C TYR A 10 -24.79 -5.30 12.78
N HIS A 11 -26.09 -4.95 12.79
CA HIS A 11 -26.69 -4.26 11.64
C HIS A 11 -26.10 -2.86 11.46
N GLN A 12 -25.88 -2.11 12.56
CA GLN A 12 -25.27 -0.78 12.53
C GLN A 12 -23.81 -0.79 12.03
N THR A 13 -23.02 -1.83 12.37
CA THR A 13 -21.62 -1.96 11.92
C THR A 13 -21.49 -2.43 10.48
N ARG A 14 -22.48 -3.15 9.95
CA ARG A 14 -22.50 -3.56 8.53
C ARG A 14 -22.75 -2.39 7.57
N GLU A 15 -23.51 -1.38 8.01
CA GLU A 15 -23.81 -0.18 7.23
C GLU A 15 -22.72 0.92 7.36
N THR A 16 -21.76 0.79 8.29
CA THR A 16 -20.75 1.83 8.59
C THR A 16 -19.31 1.49 8.18
N GLN A 17 -19.06 0.32 7.58
CA GLN A 17 -17.82 0.14 6.82
C GLN A 17 -17.99 0.81 5.45
N MET A 18 -17.00 1.61 5.05
CA MET A 18 -16.91 2.35 3.78
C MET A 18 -17.47 3.78 3.78
N ALA A 19 -17.12 4.57 4.78
CA ALA A 19 -17.03 6.02 4.60
C ALA A 19 -15.96 6.60 5.53
N THR A 20 -14.69 6.54 5.13
CA THR A 20 -13.66 7.42 5.68
C THR A 20 -13.70 8.74 4.90
N PRO A 21 -14.34 9.81 5.42
CA PRO A 21 -14.17 11.12 4.81
C PRO A 21 -12.73 11.57 5.07
N ILE A 22 -11.94 11.70 4.00
CA ILE A 22 -10.69 12.44 4.04
C ILE A 22 -11.06 13.90 4.32
N VAL A 23 -10.97 14.32 5.57
CA VAL A 23 -11.21 15.70 5.98
C VAL A 23 -10.04 16.54 5.46
N ARG A 24 -10.24 17.21 4.32
CA ARG A 24 -9.28 18.21 3.82
C ARG A 24 -9.39 19.47 4.68
N PHE A 25 -8.38 19.71 5.51
CA PHE A 25 -8.24 20.90 6.33
C PHE A 25 -8.04 22.14 5.43
N GLY A 26 -9.08 22.96 5.28
CA GLY A 26 -9.02 24.23 4.56
C GLY A 26 -8.40 25.31 5.44
N LEU A 27 -7.23 25.81 5.05
CA LEU A 27 -6.57 26.93 5.72
C LEU A 27 -7.42 28.21 5.50
N ARG A 28 -8.13 28.66 6.53
CA ARG A 28 -8.75 29.99 6.55
C ARG A 28 -7.63 31.01 6.78
N SER A 29 -7.43 31.94 5.84
CA SER A 29 -6.57 33.11 6.08
C SER A 29 -7.22 34.40 5.56
N ALA A 30 -7.47 35.26 6.54
CA ALA A 30 -7.61 36.72 6.53
C ALA A 30 -8.60 37.40 5.56
N LEU A 31 -9.76 37.77 6.13
CA LEU A 31 -10.41 39.03 5.81
C LEU A 31 -9.43 40.19 6.09
N ARG A 32 -9.06 40.93 5.05
CA ARG A 32 -8.62 42.33 5.20
C ARG A 32 -9.40 43.17 4.20
N GLY A 33 -10.28 44.01 4.73
CA GLY A 33 -11.10 44.94 3.95
C GLY A 33 -10.26 46.01 3.24
N GLY A 34 -10.88 46.66 2.27
CA GLY A 34 -10.34 47.86 1.62
C GLY A 34 -10.87 48.02 0.20
N ALA A 35 -11.67 49.05 -0.02
CA ALA A 35 -12.32 49.41 -1.26
C ALA A 35 -11.38 49.57 -2.47
N SER A 36 -11.85 49.15 -3.65
CA SER A 36 -11.78 49.84 -4.95
C SER A 36 -11.88 48.78 -6.05
N ALA A 37 -12.96 48.82 -6.83
CA ALA A 37 -13.15 47.91 -7.95
C ALA A 37 -12.08 48.12 -9.04
N PRO A 38 -11.30 47.10 -9.42
CA PRO A 38 -10.62 47.09 -10.70
C PRO A 38 -11.47 46.28 -11.68
N ARG A 39 -11.96 46.98 -12.71
CA ARG A 39 -12.26 46.49 -14.06
C ARG A 39 -12.18 44.97 -14.20
N ALA A 40 -13.33 44.29 -14.16
CA ALA A 40 -13.43 42.86 -14.44
C ALA A 40 -13.02 42.60 -15.90
N SER A 41 -11.73 42.37 -16.13
CA SER A 41 -11.30 41.48 -17.20
C SER A 41 -12.10 40.19 -17.04
N PRO A 42 -12.65 39.57 -18.11
CA PRO A 42 -13.24 38.26 -17.96
C PRO A 42 -12.12 37.40 -17.39
N ALA A 43 -12.26 37.01 -16.11
CA ALA A 43 -11.34 36.09 -15.50
C ALA A 43 -11.35 34.90 -16.47
N LEU A 44 -10.27 34.75 -17.22
CA LEU A 44 -9.97 33.55 -17.99
C LEU A 44 -10.34 32.45 -17.01
N LYS A 45 -11.44 31.75 -17.29
CA LYS A 45 -11.94 30.70 -16.41
C LYS A 45 -10.73 29.80 -16.27
N ARG A 46 -10.04 29.90 -15.14
CA ARG A 46 -8.91 29.05 -14.82
C ARG A 46 -9.62 27.72 -14.65
N SER A 47 -9.78 27.00 -15.75
CA SER A 47 -10.13 25.59 -15.70
C SER A 47 -9.04 25.05 -14.79
N PHE A 48 -9.43 24.64 -13.58
CA PHE A 48 -8.58 23.74 -12.85
C PHE A 48 -8.23 22.65 -13.85
N ALA A 49 -6.95 22.31 -13.96
CA ALA A 49 -6.47 21.18 -14.77
C ALA A 49 -6.92 19.86 -14.13
N SER A 50 -8.20 19.79 -13.75
CA SER A 50 -8.88 18.76 -12.98
C SER A 50 -10.23 18.62 -13.68
N SER A 51 -10.28 17.64 -14.59
CA SER A 51 -11.51 17.19 -15.24
C SER A 51 -12.41 16.55 -14.19
N ALA A 52 -13.15 17.37 -13.44
CA ALA A 52 -13.73 16.96 -12.17
C ALA A 52 -14.97 16.06 -12.26
N HIS A 53 -15.48 15.69 -13.44
CA HIS A 53 -16.84 15.12 -13.50
C HIS A 53 -17.13 13.99 -14.49
N HIS A 54 -16.15 13.45 -15.24
CA HIS A 54 -16.46 12.28 -16.08
C HIS A 54 -15.44 11.14 -16.08
N ASP A 55 -14.18 11.35 -15.70
CA ASP A 55 -13.14 10.33 -15.94
C ASP A 55 -12.57 9.69 -14.67
N GLU A 56 -12.52 10.40 -13.53
CA GLU A 56 -11.82 9.93 -12.33
C GLU A 56 -12.39 8.61 -11.76
N ALA A 57 -13.72 8.45 -11.75
CA ALA A 57 -14.36 7.22 -11.29
C ALA A 57 -14.13 6.05 -12.26
N ALA A 58 -14.11 6.33 -13.57
CA ALA A 58 -13.84 5.33 -14.59
C ALA A 58 -12.36 4.90 -14.58
N GLU A 59 -11.46 5.84 -14.39
CA GLU A 59 -10.03 5.61 -14.21
C GLU A 59 -9.73 4.83 -12.93
N ALA A 60 -10.36 5.17 -11.81
CA ALA A 60 -10.25 4.40 -10.58
C ALA A 60 -10.74 2.95 -10.76
N ALA A 61 -11.89 2.76 -11.42
CA ALA A 61 -12.43 1.43 -11.72
C ALA A 61 -11.53 0.63 -12.68
N LYS A 62 -10.78 1.29 -13.56
CA LYS A 62 -9.77 0.65 -14.42
C LYS A 62 -8.61 0.11 -13.60
N TRP A 63 -8.04 0.95 -12.73
CA TRP A 63 -6.94 0.55 -11.87
C TRP A 63 -7.35 -0.53 -10.88
N GLU A 64 -8.57 -0.49 -10.36
CA GLU A 64 -9.13 -1.54 -9.52
C GLU A 64 -9.09 -2.90 -10.23
N LYS A 65 -9.55 -2.97 -11.49
CA LYS A 65 -9.50 -4.21 -12.29
C LYS A 65 -8.07 -4.69 -12.55
N ILE A 66 -7.16 -3.77 -12.85
CA ILE A 66 -5.73 -4.10 -13.05
C ILE A 66 -5.13 -4.64 -11.75
N THR A 67 -5.45 -4.05 -10.61
CA THR A 67 -5.00 -4.52 -9.30
C THR A 67 -5.55 -5.91 -8.99
N TYR A 68 -6.83 -6.18 -9.23
CA TYR A 68 -7.38 -7.53 -9.06
C TYR A 68 -6.72 -8.56 -9.98
N ALA A 69 -6.43 -8.20 -11.24
CA ALA A 69 -5.66 -9.05 -12.14
C ALA A 69 -4.25 -9.31 -11.60
N GLY A 70 -3.60 -8.28 -11.06
CA GLY A 70 -2.30 -8.38 -10.38
C GLY A 70 -2.34 -9.30 -9.15
N ILE A 71 -3.36 -9.16 -8.30
CA ILE A 71 -3.56 -10.01 -7.13
C ILE A 71 -3.73 -11.47 -7.57
N ALA A 72 -4.59 -11.74 -8.54
CA ALA A 72 -4.83 -13.09 -9.04
C ALA A 72 -3.55 -13.72 -9.62
N THR A 73 -2.82 -12.99 -10.47
CA THR A 73 -1.56 -13.47 -11.06
C THR A 73 -0.47 -13.70 -10.01
N CYS A 74 -0.28 -12.76 -9.07
CA CYS A 74 0.65 -12.93 -7.95
C CYS A 74 0.27 -14.13 -7.06
N THR A 75 -1.02 -14.36 -6.82
CA THR A 75 -1.50 -15.51 -6.03
C THR A 75 -1.17 -16.83 -6.72
N VAL A 76 -1.43 -16.93 -8.04
CA VAL A 76 -1.08 -18.11 -8.83
C VAL A 76 0.43 -18.35 -8.83
N LEU A 77 1.22 -17.28 -9.01
CA LEU A 77 2.68 -17.37 -8.97
C LEU A 77 3.17 -17.83 -7.59
N ALA A 78 2.61 -17.31 -6.50
CA ALA A 78 2.93 -17.72 -5.15
C ALA A 78 2.64 -19.21 -4.94
N ILE A 79 1.47 -19.69 -5.36
CA ILE A 79 1.14 -21.13 -5.32
C ILE A 79 2.18 -21.94 -6.08
N TYR A 80 2.56 -21.51 -7.30
CA TYR A 80 3.58 -22.20 -8.08
C TYR A 80 4.95 -22.23 -7.41
N CYS A 81 5.42 -21.09 -6.88
CA CYS A 81 6.70 -20.99 -6.17
C CYS A 81 6.73 -21.86 -4.90
N PHE A 82 5.66 -21.87 -4.11
CA PHE A 82 5.58 -22.66 -2.87
C PHE A 82 5.26 -24.14 -3.11
N SER A 83 4.73 -24.51 -4.28
CA SER A 83 4.46 -25.91 -4.64
C SER A 83 5.72 -26.76 -4.79
N LYS A 84 6.88 -26.12 -5.01
CA LYS A 84 8.15 -26.80 -5.22
C LYS A 84 8.99 -26.72 -3.96
N GLY A 85 9.58 -27.85 -3.59
CA GLY A 85 10.67 -27.86 -2.61
C GLY A 85 11.92 -27.19 -3.19
N HIS A 86 12.75 -26.61 -2.33
CA HIS A 86 14.08 -26.12 -2.68
C HIS A 86 15.13 -27.10 -2.15
N PRO A 87 15.50 -28.16 -2.90
CA PRO A 87 16.55 -29.08 -2.46
C PRO A 87 17.85 -28.31 -2.30
N HIS A 88 18.41 -28.32 -1.09
CA HIS A 88 19.77 -27.83 -0.89
C HIS A 88 20.73 -28.78 -1.60
N CYS A 89 21.51 -28.23 -2.53
CA CYS A 89 22.64 -28.94 -3.11
C CYS A 89 23.63 -29.31 -2.00
N GLU A 90 24.39 -30.38 -2.19
CA GLU A 90 25.50 -30.68 -1.30
C GLU A 90 26.49 -29.52 -1.26
N GLU A 91 27.09 -29.32 -0.09
CA GLU A 91 28.04 -28.24 0.12
C GLU A 91 29.22 -28.41 -0.85
N PRO A 92 29.57 -27.37 -1.62
CA PRO A 92 30.72 -27.45 -2.50
C PRO A 92 31.99 -27.67 -1.67
N PRO A 93 33.05 -28.23 -2.26
CA PRO A 93 34.34 -28.34 -1.59
C PRO A 93 34.78 -27.00 -0.99
N PRO A 94 35.54 -27.01 0.12
CA PRO A 94 35.95 -25.79 0.82
C PRO A 94 37.00 -25.04 0.01
N TYR A 95 36.55 -24.24 -0.96
CA TYR A 95 37.42 -23.41 -1.76
C TYR A 95 37.96 -22.23 -0.92
N PRO A 96 39.21 -21.76 -1.15
CA PRO A 96 39.81 -20.67 -0.37
C PRO A 96 39.04 -19.34 -0.40
N TYR A 97 38.16 -19.17 -1.38
CA TYR A 97 37.31 -17.99 -1.54
C TYR A 97 35.92 -18.13 -0.91
N LEU A 98 35.55 -19.34 -0.44
CA LEU A 98 34.30 -19.57 0.28
C LEU A 98 34.55 -19.45 1.79
N HIS A 99 33.53 -19.01 2.52
CA HIS A 99 33.56 -18.87 3.98
C HIS A 99 34.73 -18.01 4.53
N ILE A 100 35.24 -17.04 3.76
CA ILE A 100 36.29 -16.12 4.23
C ILE A 100 35.79 -15.27 5.40
N ARG A 101 36.52 -15.27 6.51
CA ARG A 101 36.32 -14.38 7.67
C ARG A 101 37.57 -13.55 7.94
N ASN A 102 37.54 -12.27 7.56
CA ASN A 102 38.60 -11.31 7.89
C ASN A 102 38.45 -10.74 9.31
N LYS A 103 37.23 -10.73 9.85
CA LYS A 103 36.87 -10.30 11.20
C LYS A 103 35.66 -11.10 11.66
N GLU A 104 35.66 -11.50 12.93
CA GLU A 104 34.53 -12.20 13.53
C GLU A 104 33.28 -11.34 13.56
N PHE A 105 32.12 -11.95 13.30
CA PHE A 105 30.85 -11.24 13.42
C PHE A 105 30.52 -11.00 14.90
N PRO A 106 29.83 -9.89 15.22
CA PRO A 106 29.51 -9.54 16.61
C PRO A 106 28.49 -10.47 17.27
N TRP A 107 27.75 -11.28 16.51
CA TRP A 107 26.73 -12.22 17.01
C TRP A 107 27.17 -13.68 17.05
N GLY A 108 28.35 -14.03 16.53
CA GLY A 108 28.86 -15.40 16.55
C GLY A 108 29.58 -15.84 15.27
N PRO A 109 29.96 -17.12 15.19
CA PRO A 109 30.74 -17.66 14.07
C PRO A 109 29.94 -17.74 12.76
N ASP A 110 28.61 -17.85 12.83
CA ASP A 110 27.77 -18.16 11.67
C ASP A 110 27.18 -16.92 11.00
N GLY A 111 26.80 -17.06 9.73
CA GLY A 111 26.11 -16.01 9.00
C GLY A 111 24.79 -15.62 9.67
N LEU A 112 24.38 -14.35 9.53
CA LEU A 112 23.21 -13.80 10.22
C LEU A 112 21.91 -14.60 9.98
N PHE A 113 21.76 -15.20 8.80
CA PHE A 113 20.58 -15.98 8.40
C PHE A 113 20.96 -17.40 7.96
N GLU A 114 22.08 -17.94 8.45
CA GLU A 114 22.54 -19.26 8.08
C GLU A 114 21.70 -20.35 8.76
N ALA A 115 21.01 -21.17 7.97
CA ALA A 115 20.27 -22.33 8.46
C ALA A 115 21.15 -23.58 8.30
N LYS A 116 21.68 -24.09 9.42
CA LYS A 116 22.47 -25.33 9.42
C LYS A 116 21.55 -26.54 9.47
N LYS A 117 21.85 -27.55 8.64
CA LYS A 117 21.31 -28.89 8.84
C LYS A 117 22.20 -29.60 9.85
N HIS A 118 21.77 -29.68 11.11
CA HIS A 118 22.34 -30.65 12.03
C HIS A 118 21.91 -32.04 11.55
N HIS A 119 22.85 -32.82 11.05
CA HIS A 119 22.70 -34.25 10.82
C HIS A 119 23.14 -34.99 12.09
#